data_AF-A0A957UFZ1-F1
#
_entry.id   AF-A0A957UFZ1-F1
#
_cell.length_a   1.000
_cell.length_b   1.000
_cell.length_c   1.000
_cell.angle_alpha   90.00
_cell.angle_beta   90.00
_cell.angle_gamma   90.00
#
_symmetry.space_group_name_H-M   'P 1'
#
loop_
_entity.id
_entity.type
_entity.pdbx_description
1 polymer ?
#
loop_
_entity_poly.entity_id
_entity_poly.type
_entity_poly.pdbx_seq_one_letter_code
_entity_poly.pdbx_strand_id
1 'polypeptide(L)'
;MTNASDPRGQMVHIAHLMFTRFLTNSAGGNVSCRVGEHIYVTPRYLGSKYHWQLKEEMVLVFEGDFAAGEFNCVQGDPAQVSRESRMHFACYQHFPEINGVIHAHPMNLNV
;
A
#
# COMPACT_ATOMS: atom_id res chain seq x y z
N MET A 1 -17.38 -16.38 9.03
CA MET A 1 -16.45 -16.06 7.92
C MET A 1 -16.88 -14.71 7.39
N THR A 2 -16.33 -13.63 7.91
CA THR A 2 -16.71 -12.28 7.50
C THR A 2 -16.25 -12.06 6.07
N ASN A 3 -17.19 -11.84 5.15
CA ASN A 3 -16.93 -11.30 3.81
C ASN A 3 -16.11 -10.04 3.98
N ALA A 4 -14.80 -10.15 3.87
CA ALA A 4 -13.93 -9.01 3.88
C ALA A 4 -14.07 -8.40 2.48
N SER A 5 -14.77 -7.27 2.40
CA SER A 5 -14.98 -6.54 1.15
C SER A 5 -13.62 -6.18 0.54
N ASP A 6 -13.52 -6.28 -0.79
CA ASP A 6 -12.34 -5.84 -1.54
C ASP A 6 -11.93 -4.41 -1.14
N PRO A 7 -10.71 -4.20 -0.61
CA PRO A 7 -10.30 -2.90 -0.08
C PRO A 7 -9.89 -1.90 -1.17
N ARG A 8 -9.78 -2.31 -2.44
CA ARG A 8 -9.18 -1.48 -3.51
C ARG A 8 -9.90 -0.14 -3.68
N GLY A 9 -11.23 -0.13 -3.65
CA GLY A 9 -12.00 1.12 -3.73
C GLY A 9 -11.70 2.09 -2.57
N GLN A 10 -11.51 1.57 -1.35
CA GLN A 10 -11.09 2.40 -0.21
C GLN A 10 -9.66 2.89 -0.36
N MET A 11 -8.74 2.05 -0.86
CA MET A 11 -7.36 2.46 -1.13
C MET A 11 -7.30 3.59 -2.16
N VAL A 12 -8.09 3.51 -3.23
CA VAL A 12 -8.20 4.58 -4.24
C VAL A 12 -8.69 5.87 -3.61
N HIS A 13 -9.74 5.81 -2.79
CA HIS A 13 -10.25 6.98 -2.08
C HIS A 13 -9.19 7.60 -1.16
N ILE A 14 -8.47 6.80 -0.38
CA ILE A 14 -7.42 7.27 0.53
C ILE A 14 -6.24 7.87 -0.23
N ALA A 15 -5.79 7.24 -1.32
CA ALA A 15 -4.71 7.77 -2.15
C ALA A 15 -5.04 9.17 -2.69
N HIS A 16 -6.26 9.36 -3.20
CA HIS A 16 -6.72 10.67 -3.67
C HIS A 16 -6.85 11.67 -2.51
N LEU A 17 -7.38 11.24 -1.37
CA LEU A 17 -7.52 12.11 -0.20
C LEU A 17 -6.15 12.58 0.32
N MET A 18 -5.17 11.69 0.41
CA MET A 18 -3.81 12.02 0.84
C MET A 18 -3.19 13.10 -0.03
N PHE A 19 -3.30 12.95 -1.35
CA PHE A 19 -2.72 13.90 -2.30
C PHE A 19 -3.46 15.25 -2.28
N THR A 20 -4.79 15.24 -2.31
CA THR A 20 -5.60 16.47 -2.29
C THR A 20 -5.55 17.23 -0.97
N ARG A 21 -5.16 16.56 0.13
CA ARG A 21 -4.98 17.18 1.45
C ARG A 21 -3.53 17.46 1.81
N PHE A 22 -2.61 17.39 0.84
CA PHE A 22 -1.18 17.67 1.04
C PHE A 22 -0.50 16.79 2.11
N LEU A 23 -1.08 15.61 2.37
CA LEU A 23 -0.51 14.60 3.26
C LEU A 23 0.58 13.78 2.56
N THR A 24 0.70 13.92 1.23
CA THR A 24 1.78 13.37 0.41
C THR A 24 2.00 14.27 -0.83
N ASN A 25 3.00 13.97 -1.64
CA ASN A 25 3.35 14.75 -2.83
C ASN A 25 3.82 13.85 -4.00
N SER A 26 4.28 14.45 -5.10
CA SER A 26 4.74 13.72 -6.29
C SER A 26 6.13 13.06 -6.15
N ALA A 27 6.87 13.31 -5.06
CA ALA A 27 8.22 12.76 -4.87
C ALA A 27 8.21 11.28 -4.52
N GLY A 28 7.18 10.79 -3.82
CA GLY A 28 7.14 9.40 -3.37
C GLY A 28 5.94 9.05 -2.50
N GLY A 29 6.13 8.03 -1.67
CA GLY A 29 5.11 7.45 -0.80
C GLY A 29 4.45 6.18 -1.37
N ASN A 30 3.80 5.43 -0.49
CA ASN A 30 3.04 4.23 -0.81
C ASN A 30 2.05 3.91 0.32
N VAL A 31 0.99 3.19 -0.04
CA VAL A 31 -0.06 2.77 0.88
C VAL A 31 -0.25 1.26 0.76
N SER A 32 -0.52 0.61 1.89
CA SER A 32 -0.98 -0.77 1.90
C SER A 32 -2.02 -1.00 2.97
N CYS A 33 -2.82 -2.04 2.80
CA CYS A 33 -3.66 -2.58 3.86
C CYS A 33 -3.62 -4.12 3.87
N ARG A 34 -3.87 -4.70 5.05
CA ARG A 34 -4.07 -6.14 5.24
C ARG A 34 -5.56 -6.42 5.38
N VAL A 35 -6.04 -7.43 4.67
CA VAL A 35 -7.42 -7.92 4.76
C VAL A 35 -7.39 -9.45 4.79
N GLY A 36 -7.60 -10.02 5.97
CA GLY A 36 -7.41 -11.46 6.19
C GLY A 36 -5.95 -11.86 5.96
N GLU A 37 -5.74 -12.81 5.04
CA GLU A 37 -4.42 -13.32 4.67
C GLU A 37 -3.75 -12.55 3.53
N HIS A 38 -4.43 -11.53 2.99
CA HIS A 38 -3.92 -10.76 1.86
C HIS A 38 -3.41 -9.38 2.28
N ILE A 39 -2.36 -8.92 1.60
CA ILE A 39 -1.85 -7.55 1.66
C ILE A 39 -2.04 -6.89 0.30
N TYR A 40 -2.68 -5.73 0.28
CA TYR A 40 -2.89 -4.92 -0.91
C TYR A 40 -1.92 -3.75 -0.87
N VAL A 41 -1.17 -3.51 -1.94
CA VAL A 41 -0.09 -2.52 -1.98
C VAL A 41 -0.19 -1.67 -3.24
N THR A 42 -0.01 -0.36 -3.09
CA THR A 42 0.11 0.56 -4.24
C THR A 42 1.34 0.24 -5.10
N PRO A 43 1.29 0.45 -6.43
CA PRO A 43 2.45 0.23 -7.28
C PRO A 43 3.52 1.30 -7.03
N ARG A 44 4.75 0.99 -7.40
CA ARG A 44 5.86 1.94 -7.49
C ARG A 44 5.51 3.09 -8.43
N TYR A 45 6.13 4.23 -8.18
CA TYR A 45 5.94 5.46 -8.97
C TYR A 45 4.53 6.06 -8.95
N LEU A 46 3.64 5.63 -8.04
CA LEU A 46 2.30 6.21 -7.88
C LEU A 46 2.34 7.74 -7.76
N GLY A 47 3.27 8.30 -6.97
CA GLY A 47 3.45 9.75 -6.89
C GLY A 47 4.05 10.36 -8.16
N SER A 48 5.22 9.88 -8.58
CA SER A 48 6.02 10.52 -9.64
C SER A 48 5.46 10.40 -11.06
N LYS A 49 4.76 9.30 -11.39
CA LYS A 49 4.25 9.03 -12.74
C LYS A 49 2.74 9.19 -12.85
N TYR A 50 2.02 8.87 -11.78
CA TYR A 50 0.56 8.84 -11.78
C TYR A 50 -0.06 9.95 -10.94
N HIS A 51 0.76 10.79 -10.28
CA HIS A 51 0.29 11.90 -9.43
C HIS A 51 -0.81 11.45 -8.45
N TRP A 52 -0.58 10.29 -7.82
CA TRP A 52 -1.49 9.67 -6.86
C TRP A 52 -2.88 9.30 -7.41
N GLN A 53 -3.09 9.31 -8.73
CA GLN A 53 -4.31 8.81 -9.38
C GLN A 53 -4.32 7.28 -9.42
N LEU A 54 -4.47 6.66 -8.25
CA LEU A 54 -4.54 5.21 -8.11
C LEU A 54 -5.83 4.69 -8.77
N LYS A 55 -5.74 3.53 -9.43
CA LYS A 55 -6.89 2.76 -9.88
C LYS A 55 -6.85 1.37 -9.28
N GLU A 56 -8.01 0.72 -9.15
CA GLU A 56 -8.11 -0.58 -8.49
C GLU A 56 -7.28 -1.66 -9.19
N GLU A 57 -7.22 -1.65 -10.52
CA GLU A 57 -6.44 -2.57 -11.35
C GLU A 57 -4.92 -2.41 -11.20
N MET A 58 -4.47 -1.28 -10.63
CA MET A 58 -3.05 -1.02 -10.36
C MET A 58 -2.58 -1.61 -9.03
N VAL A 59 -3.51 -2.01 -8.15
CA VAL A 59 -3.19 -2.52 -6.82
C VAL A 59 -2.63 -3.94 -6.92
N LEU A 60 -1.45 -4.12 -6.32
CA LEU A 60 -0.79 -5.42 -6.20
C LEU A 60 -1.35 -6.15 -4.99
N VAL A 61 -1.52 -7.46 -5.09
CA VAL A 61 -1.99 -8.30 -4.00
C VAL A 61 -0.93 -9.33 -3.66
N PHE A 62 -0.63 -9.45 -2.38
CA PHE A 62 0.30 -10.40 -1.82
C PHE A 62 -0.42 -11.32 -0.84
N GLU A 63 0.05 -12.56 -0.73
CA GLU A 63 -0.33 -13.55 0.27
C GLU A 63 0.95 -14.12 0.89
N GLY A 64 0.91 -14.56 2.15
CA GLY A 64 2.09 -15.14 2.75
C GLY A 64 2.00 -15.43 4.23
N ASP A 65 3.09 -15.95 4.77
CA ASP A 65 3.23 -16.23 6.19
C ASP A 65 3.72 -14.96 6.90
N PHE A 66 2.79 -14.33 7.63
CA PHE A 66 3.08 -13.13 8.41
C PHE A 66 4.11 -13.37 9.52
N ALA A 67 4.18 -14.56 10.12
CA ALA A 67 5.16 -14.87 11.15
C ALA A 67 6.57 -15.05 10.54
N ALA A 68 6.66 -15.75 9.41
CA ALA A 68 7.92 -15.93 8.69
C ALA A 68 8.39 -14.66 7.94
N GLY A 69 7.48 -13.74 7.62
CA GLY A 69 7.77 -12.54 6.84
C GLY A 69 7.95 -12.83 5.35
N GLU A 70 7.39 -13.95 4.86
CA GLU A 70 7.51 -14.41 3.49
C GLU A 70 6.22 -14.11 2.73
N PHE A 71 6.27 -13.15 1.78
CA PHE A 71 5.12 -12.71 1.01
C PHE A 71 5.33 -12.89 -0.49
N ASN A 72 4.34 -13.47 -1.16
CA ASN A 72 4.35 -13.74 -2.60
C ASN A 72 3.27 -12.91 -3.28
N CYS A 73 3.60 -12.32 -4.43
CA CYS A 73 2.63 -11.57 -5.23
C CYS A 73 1.69 -12.56 -5.95
N VAL A 74 0.40 -12.46 -5.68
CA VAL A 74 -0.65 -13.31 -6.26
C VAL A 74 -1.49 -12.57 -7.31
N GLN A 75 -1.46 -11.23 -7.32
CA GLN A 75 -2.12 -10.42 -8.35
C GLN A 75 -1.32 -9.16 -8.68
N GLY A 76 -1.22 -8.87 -9.98
CA GLY A 76 -0.42 -7.76 -10.51
C GLY A 76 1.00 -8.19 -10.91
N ASP A 77 1.80 -7.24 -11.41
CA ASP A 77 3.19 -7.49 -11.80
C ASP A 77 4.13 -7.22 -10.62
N PRO A 78 4.87 -8.22 -10.11
CA PRO A 78 5.81 -8.05 -9.01
C PRO A 78 6.88 -6.99 -9.28
N ALA A 79 7.24 -6.71 -10.54
CA ALA A 79 8.19 -5.65 -10.88
C ALA A 79 7.67 -4.23 -10.58
N GLN A 80 6.35 -4.10 -10.37
CA GLN A 80 5.71 -2.87 -9.93
C GLN A 80 5.75 -2.68 -8.42
N VAL A 81 6.25 -3.63 -7.61
CA VAL A 81 6.37 -3.40 -6.17
C VAL A 81 7.49 -2.39 -5.88
N SER A 82 7.25 -1.47 -4.94
CA SER A 82 8.31 -0.55 -4.48
C SER A 82 9.29 -1.29 -3.58
N ARG A 83 10.57 -0.88 -3.59
CA ARG A 83 11.55 -1.37 -2.60
C ARG A 83 11.16 -0.97 -1.17
N GLU A 84 10.46 0.16 -1.02
CA GLU A 84 9.94 0.66 0.25
C GLU A 84 8.83 -0.23 0.82
N SER A 85 8.15 -1.04 -0.01
CA SER A 85 7.12 -1.98 0.45
C SER A 85 7.67 -3.06 1.38
N ARG A 86 9.00 -3.27 1.41
CA ARG A 86 9.65 -4.13 2.42
C ARG A 86 9.40 -3.63 3.85
N MET A 87 9.33 -2.31 4.04
CA MET A 87 8.97 -1.73 5.34
C MET A 87 7.53 -2.12 5.72
N HIS A 88 6.59 -2.08 4.77
CA HIS A 88 5.20 -2.45 5.01
C HIS A 88 5.08 -3.91 5.46
N PHE A 89 5.77 -4.82 4.74
CA PHE A 89 5.82 -6.23 5.09
C PHE A 89 6.41 -6.48 6.48
N ALA A 90 7.50 -5.77 6.83
CA ALA A 90 8.07 -5.84 8.17
C ALA A 90 7.09 -5.36 9.25
N CYS A 91 6.31 -4.29 8.98
CA CYS A 91 5.29 -3.83 9.91
C CYS A 91 4.21 -4.90 10.15
N TYR A 92 3.71 -5.55 9.10
CA TYR A 92 2.71 -6.63 9.27
C TYR A 92 3.26 -7.88 9.96
N GLN A 93 4.56 -8.16 9.80
CA GLN A 93 5.23 -9.26 10.51
C GLN A 93 5.35 -8.98 12.01
N HIS A 94 5.74 -7.76 12.40
CA HIS A 94 6.08 -7.45 13.78
C HIS A 94 4.92 -6.88 14.60
N PHE A 95 3.90 -6.33 13.95
CA PHE A 95 2.74 -5.72 14.59
C PHE A 95 1.45 -6.38 14.06
N PRO A 96 1.10 -7.60 14.52
CA PRO A 96 -0.05 -8.34 14.01
C PRO A 96 -1.40 -7.62 14.20
N GLU A 97 -1.47 -6.62 15.09
CA GLU A 97 -2.63 -5.79 15.35
C GLU A 97 -2.94 -4.74 14.26
N ILE A 98 -1.97 -4.41 13.40
CA ILE A 98 -2.15 -3.38 12.37
C ILE A 98 -2.71 -3.97 11.08
N ASN A 99 -3.53 -3.17 10.39
CA ASN A 99 -4.11 -3.54 9.09
C ASN A 99 -3.86 -2.49 8.00
N GLY A 100 -3.05 -1.47 8.28
CA GLY A 100 -2.77 -0.41 7.33
C GLY A 100 -1.43 0.27 7.61
N VAL A 101 -0.71 0.55 6.53
CA VAL A 101 0.58 1.26 6.58
C VAL A 101 0.58 2.32 5.49
N ILE A 102 0.95 3.55 5.86
CA ILE A 102 1.09 4.69 4.96
C ILE A 102 2.52 5.22 5.10
N HIS A 103 3.28 5.17 4.01
CA HIS A 103 4.50 5.95 3.83
C HIS A 103 4.16 7.19 3.01
N ALA A 104 4.44 8.38 3.53
CA ALA A 104 3.98 9.63 2.92
C ALA A 104 5.00 10.76 3.06
N HIS A 105 4.90 11.72 2.14
CA HIS A 105 5.79 12.89 2.03
C HIS A 105 4.97 14.18 2.19
N PRO A 106 4.48 14.49 3.40
CA PRO A 106 3.55 15.60 3.62
C PRO A 106 4.24 16.96 3.55
N MET A 107 3.47 18.00 3.21
CA MET A 107 3.98 19.36 3.00
C MET A 107 4.73 19.95 4.22
N ASN A 108 4.32 19.60 5.44
CA ASN A 108 4.80 20.25 6.67
C ASN A 108 5.79 19.39 7.47
N LEU A 109 6.34 18.32 6.91
CA LEU A 109 7.42 17.55 7.52
C LEU A 109 8.59 17.46 6.55
N ASN A 110 9.80 17.61 7.07
CA ASN A 110 11.01 17.29 6.31
C ASN A 110 11.07 15.77 6.12
N VAL A 111 11.13 15.33 4.87
CA VAL A 111 11.32 13.95 4.43
C VAL A 111 12.68 13.78 3.79
#